data_AF-A0A7K4D618-F1
#
_entry.id   AF-A0A7K4D618-F1
#
_cell.length_a   1.000
_cell.length_b   1.000
_cell.length_c   1.000
_cell.angle_alpha   90.00
_cell.angle_beta   90.00
_cell.angle_gamma   90.00
#
_symmetry.space_group_name_H-M   'P 1'
#
loop_
_entity.id
_entity.type
_entity.pdbx_description
1 polymer ?
#
loop_
_entity_poly.entity_id
_entity_poly.type
_entity_poly.pdbx_seq_one_letter_code
_entity_poly.pdbx_strand_id
1 'polypeptide(L)'
;MRSIKVDSARSTAGSSSDPASSYDIELERAVKLIRDCGAERVGLQAPEGLKRACLAIAIQIEDTTGAEVIISGDPCYGACDVDLGLCEEVDLMLHLGHSELGEGPI
;
A
#
# COMPACT_ATOMS: atom_id res chain seq x y z
N MET A 1 13.46 -9.12 -11.93
CA MET A 1 12.24 -8.29 -11.95
C MET A 1 11.17 -8.91 -12.83
N ARG A 2 10.02 -9.29 -12.27
CA ARG A 2 8.80 -9.42 -13.07
C ARG A 2 8.04 -8.10 -12.97
N SER A 3 8.03 -7.33 -14.04
CA SER A 3 7.09 -6.22 -14.19
C SER A 3 5.73 -6.81 -14.54
N ILE A 4 4.77 -6.75 -13.61
CA ILE A 4 3.38 -7.10 -13.87
C ILE A 4 2.66 -5.80 -14.21
N LYS A 5 2.17 -5.73 -15.45
CA LYS A 5 1.34 -4.63 -15.94
C LYS A 5 -0.10 -4.91 -15.46
N VAL A 6 -0.57 -4.17 -14.47
CA VAL A 6 -1.95 -4.28 -13.98
C VAL A 6 -2.81 -3.35 -14.84
N ASP A 7 -3.52 -3.91 -15.80
CA ASP A 7 -4.51 -3.15 -16.58
C ASP A 7 -5.70 -2.76 -15.69
N SER A 8 -5.98 -1.44 -15.66
CA SER A 8 -7.07 -0.81 -14.94
C SER A 8 -8.44 -1.36 -15.36
N ALA A 9 -9.15 -1.99 -14.42
CA ALA A 9 -10.56 -2.32 -14.57
C ALA A 9 -11.43 -1.37 -13.72
N ARG A 10 -12.13 -0.49 -14.44
CA ARG A 10 -13.31 0.35 -14.12
C ARG A 10 -13.81 0.44 -12.67
N SER A 11 -13.95 1.69 -12.26
CA SER A 11 -14.74 2.20 -11.13
C SER A 11 -16.18 1.66 -11.06
N THR A 12 -16.61 1.30 -9.85
CA THR A 12 -18.01 1.43 -9.41
C THR A 12 -18.05 2.11 -8.05
N ALA A 13 -18.78 3.22 -8.00
CA ALA A 13 -19.02 4.02 -6.81
C ALA A 13 -19.79 3.24 -5.72
N GLY A 14 -19.47 3.52 -4.46
CA GLY A 14 -20.22 3.07 -3.29
C GLY A 14 -19.84 3.88 -2.07
N SER A 15 -20.70 4.85 -1.69
CA SER A 15 -20.55 5.68 -0.49
C SER A 15 -21.12 4.98 0.74
N SER A 16 -20.33 4.87 1.80
CA SER A 16 -20.85 4.74 3.16
C SER A 16 -19.85 5.34 4.14
N SER A 17 -20.29 6.42 4.77
CA SER A 17 -19.55 7.31 5.65
C SER A 17 -19.38 6.71 7.05
N ASP A 18 -18.37 5.84 7.20
CA ASP A 18 -17.78 5.49 8.49
C ASP A 18 -16.26 5.62 8.34
N PRO A 19 -15.56 6.49 9.10
CA PRO A 19 -14.11 6.67 8.94
C PRO A 19 -13.29 5.40 9.28
N ALA A 20 -13.92 4.39 9.87
CA ALA A 20 -13.34 3.07 10.11
C ALA A 20 -13.48 2.13 8.89
N SER A 21 -14.59 2.22 8.14
CA SER A 21 -14.86 1.28 7.03
C SER A 21 -13.97 1.52 5.82
N SER A 22 -13.44 2.73 5.65
CA SER A 22 -12.49 3.04 4.57
C SER A 22 -11.18 2.28 4.71
N TYR A 23 -10.70 2.04 5.94
CA TYR A 23 -9.46 1.30 6.17
C TYR A 23 -9.64 -0.20 5.96
N ASP A 24 -10.79 -0.76 6.35
CA ASP A 24 -11.08 -2.19 6.14
C ASP A 24 -11.09 -2.53 4.64
N ILE A 25 -11.72 -1.71 3.79
CA ILE A 25 -11.76 -1.93 2.34
C ILE A 25 -10.36 -1.77 1.71
N GLU A 26 -9.56 -0.80 2.17
CA GLU A 26 -8.19 -0.61 1.69
C GLU A 26 -7.28 -1.78 2.08
N LEU A 27 -7.43 -2.32 3.29
CA LEU A 27 -6.68 -3.49 3.75
C LEU A 27 -7.03 -4.75 2.95
N GLU A 28 -8.32 -5.01 2.72
CA GLU A 28 -8.75 -6.14 1.89
C GLU A 28 -8.14 -6.08 0.48
N ARG A 29 -8.12 -4.88 -0.13
CA ARG A 29 -7.47 -4.65 -1.43
C ARG A 29 -5.96 -4.92 -1.35
N ALA A 30 -5.29 -4.44 -0.31
CA ALA A 30 -3.85 -4.65 -0.11
C ALA A 30 -3.51 -6.15 0.04
N VAL A 31 -4.23 -6.86 0.91
CA VAL A 31 -4.06 -8.31 1.13
C VAL A 31 -4.27 -9.09 -0.18
N LYS A 32 -5.30 -8.73 -0.95
CA LYS A 32 -5.54 -9.35 -2.25
C LYS A 32 -4.37 -9.12 -3.22
N LEU A 33 -3.87 -7.89 -3.32
CA LEU A 33 -2.73 -7.57 -4.18
C LEU A 33 -1.48 -8.36 -3.79
N ILE A 34 -1.15 -8.41 -2.48
CA ILE A 34 0.00 -9.17 -1.96
C ILE A 34 -0.08 -10.64 -2.35
N ARG A 35 -1.26 -11.26 -2.20
CA ARG A 35 -1.48 -12.66 -2.58
C ARG A 35 -1.43 -12.88 -4.09
N ASP A 36 -2.03 -11.98 -4.87
CA ASP A 36 -2.08 -12.09 -6.32
C ASP A 36 -0.68 -11.96 -6.96
N CYS A 37 0.19 -11.11 -6.40
CA CYS A 37 1.57 -10.98 -6.86
C CYS A 37 2.54 -11.95 -6.19
N GLY A 38 2.14 -12.57 -5.08
CA GLY A 38 3.01 -13.44 -4.28
C GLY A 38 4.18 -12.69 -3.64
N ALA A 39 3.96 -11.44 -3.22
CA ALA A 39 5.00 -10.64 -2.55
C ALA A 39 5.36 -11.26 -1.20
N GLU A 40 6.66 -11.48 -0.98
CA GLU A 40 7.19 -12.00 0.29
C GLU A 40 7.63 -10.84 1.20
N ARG A 41 8.01 -9.69 0.61
CA ARG A 41 8.40 -8.48 1.33
C ARG A 41 7.57 -7.30 0.83
N VAL A 42 6.92 -6.59 1.75
CA VAL A 42 6.00 -5.49 1.45
C VAL A 42 6.47 -4.22 2.16
N GLY A 43 6.68 -3.16 1.39
CA GLY A 43 6.97 -1.83 1.92
C GLY A 43 5.68 -1.08 2.23
N LEU A 44 5.66 -0.35 3.34
CA LEU A 44 4.54 0.48 3.75
C LEU A 44 5.01 1.91 4.02
N GLN A 45 4.48 2.88 3.27
CA GLN A 45 4.76 4.29 3.48
C GLN A 45 3.46 5.05 3.64
N ALA A 46 3.47 6.03 4.55
CA ALA A 46 2.31 6.86 4.83
C ALA A 46 2.74 8.24 5.32
N PRO A 47 1.89 9.26 5.14
CA PRO A 47 2.12 10.57 5.72
C PRO A 47 2.14 10.51 7.25
N GLU A 48 2.76 11.50 7.88
CA GLU A 48 3.02 11.52 9.34
C GLU A 48 1.76 11.32 10.19
N GLY A 49 0.61 11.85 9.74
CA GLY A 49 -0.68 11.68 10.40
C GLY A 49 -1.19 10.22 10.46
N LEU A 50 -0.69 9.35 9.57
CA LEU A 50 -1.12 7.97 9.40
C LEU A 50 -0.08 6.93 9.84
N LYS A 51 1.15 7.33 10.17
CA LYS A 51 2.20 6.39 10.64
C LYS A 51 1.80 5.58 11.86
N ARG A 52 0.99 6.14 12.77
CA ARG A 52 0.45 5.40 13.92
C ARG A 52 -0.47 4.24 13.52
N ALA A 53 -1.25 4.43 12.45
CA ALA A 53 -2.12 3.39 11.91
C ALA A 53 -1.32 2.34 11.12
N CYS A 54 -0.18 2.73 10.52
CA CYS A 54 0.67 1.83 9.75
C CYS A 54 1.15 0.62 10.55
N LEU A 55 1.42 0.77 11.84
CA LEU A 55 1.81 -0.36 12.68
C LEU A 55 0.70 -1.40 12.79
N ALA A 56 -0.55 -0.98 12.99
CA ALA A 56 -1.69 -1.89 13.06
C ALA A 56 -1.97 -2.56 11.71
N ILE A 57 -1.83 -1.81 10.62
CA ILE A 57 -1.99 -2.31 9.25
C ILE A 57 -0.90 -3.34 8.92
N ALA A 58 0.36 -3.05 9.28
CA ALA A 58 1.48 -3.94 9.07
C ALA A 58 1.25 -5.30 9.76
N ILE A 59 0.92 -5.27 11.06
CA ILE A 59 0.62 -6.50 11.83
C ILE A 59 -0.49 -7.31 11.16
N GLN A 60 -1.59 -6.65 10.74
CA GLN A 60 -2.69 -7.36 10.08
C GLN A 60 -2.30 -7.96 8.72
N ILE A 61 -1.48 -7.26 7.94
CA ILE A 61 -0.94 -7.77 6.68
C ILE A 61 -0.05 -8.99 6.94
N GLU A 62 0.89 -8.89 7.89
CA GLU A 62 1.78 -9.99 8.27
C GLU A 62 0.97 -11.21 8.73
N ASP A 63 0.01 -11.03 9.65
CA ASP A 63 -0.83 -12.10 10.18
C ASP A 63 -1.69 -12.77 9.09
N THR A 64 -2.17 -12.00 8.09
CA THR A 64 -3.11 -12.48 7.08
C THR A 64 -2.41 -13.07 5.85
N THR A 65 -1.21 -12.59 5.51
CA THR A 65 -0.50 -12.94 4.28
C THR A 65 0.76 -13.75 4.52
N GLY A 66 1.40 -13.61 5.68
CA GLY A 66 2.71 -14.17 5.98
C GLY A 66 3.88 -13.42 5.33
N ALA A 67 3.63 -12.31 4.62
CA ALA A 67 4.67 -11.46 4.07
C ALA A 67 5.36 -10.65 5.19
N GLU A 68 6.66 -10.37 5.03
CA GLU A 68 7.40 -9.44 5.89
C GLU A 68 7.00 -8.00 5.53
N VAL A 69 6.60 -7.18 6.52
CA VAL A 69 6.25 -5.78 6.29
C VAL A 69 7.32 -4.84 6.82
N ILE A 70 7.83 -3.97 5.94
CA ILE A 70 8.82 -2.95 6.28
C ILE A 70 8.15 -1.57 6.18
N ILE A 71 8.11 -0.84 7.29
CA ILE A 71 7.52 0.51 7.33
C ILE A 71 8.60 1.54 7.06
N SER A 72 8.40 2.41 6.06
CA SER A 72 9.29 3.53 5.78
C SER A 72 9.31 4.50 6.97
N GLY A 73 10.52 4.79 7.45
CA GLY A 73 10.76 5.76 8.53
C GLY A 73 10.76 7.21 8.03
N ASP A 74 10.94 7.42 6.73
CA ASP A 74 11.15 8.74 6.15
C ASP A 74 9.88 9.60 6.22
N PRO A 75 10.01 10.93 6.33
CA PRO A 75 8.89 11.83 6.13
C PRO A 75 8.26 11.60 4.75
N CYS A 76 6.94 11.60 4.69
CA CYS A 76 6.19 11.52 3.44
C CYS A 76 5.28 12.76 3.33
N TYR A 77 5.52 13.58 2.31
CA TYR A 77 4.78 14.83 2.07
C TYR A 77 3.69 14.69 1.01
N GLY A 78 3.63 13.57 0.28
CA GLY A 78 2.63 13.38 -0.78
C GLY A 78 2.83 12.13 -1.65
N ALA A 79 1.93 11.97 -2.64
CA ALA A 79 1.96 10.87 -3.60
C ALA A 79 3.26 10.76 -4.42
N CYS A 80 3.98 11.87 -4.61
CA CYS A 80 5.23 11.93 -5.36
C CYS A 80 6.47 11.58 -4.52
N ASP A 81 6.31 11.45 -3.21
CA ASP A 81 7.40 11.29 -2.24
C ASP A 81 7.52 9.83 -1.84
N VAL A 82 7.76 8.97 -2.84
CA VAL A 82 7.88 7.53 -2.62
C VAL A 82 9.30 7.19 -2.16
N ASP A 83 9.42 6.36 -1.14
CA ASP A 83 10.70 5.85 -0.65
C ASP A 83 11.30 4.86 -1.67
N LEU A 84 12.08 5.40 -2.60
CA LEU A 84 12.72 4.62 -3.67
C LEU A 84 13.77 3.64 -3.14
N GLY A 85 14.42 3.96 -2.01
CA GLY A 85 15.38 3.05 -1.39
C GLY A 85 14.67 1.80 -0.88
N LEU A 86 13.56 1.99 -0.16
CA LEU A 86 12.74 0.87 0.29
C LEU A 86 12.14 0.08 -0.88
N CYS A 87 11.74 0.75 -1.97
CA CYS A 87 11.23 0.11 -3.18
C CYS A 87 12.23 -0.88 -3.81
N GLU A 88 13.54 -0.70 -3.62
CA GLU A 88 14.57 -1.63 -4.09
C GLU A 88 14.69 -2.89 -3.21
N GLU A 89 14.18 -2.86 -1.98
CA GLU A 89 14.30 -3.93 -0.98
C GLU A 89 13.03 -4.80 -0.84
N VAL A 90 11.91 -4.35 -1.39
CA VAL A 90 10.58 -4.97 -1.27
C VAL A 90 10.02 -5.40 -2.62
N ASP A 91 9.12 -6.38 -2.61
CA ASP A 91 8.44 -6.87 -3.81
C ASP A 91 7.22 -6.02 -4.19
N LEU A 92 6.62 -5.36 -3.20
CA LEU A 92 5.44 -4.52 -3.36
C LEU A 92 5.52 -3.32 -2.41
N MET A 93 5.28 -2.12 -2.94
CA MET A 93 5.19 -0.89 -2.14
C MET A 93 3.74 -0.44 -2.01
N LEU A 94 3.27 -0.28 -0.77
CA LEU A 94 1.97 0.29 -0.43
C LEU A 94 2.14 1.73 0.06
N HIS A 95 1.62 2.69 -0.71
CA HIS A 95 1.63 4.10 -0.38
C HIS A 95 0.25 4.57 0.09
N LEU A 96 0.09 4.82 1.39
CA LEU A 96 -1.20 5.11 2.00
C LEU A 96 -1.53 6.60 2.05
N GLY A 97 -2.82 6.93 2.10
CA GLY A 97 -3.30 8.30 2.36
C GLY A 97 -3.20 9.25 1.17
N HIS A 98 -2.90 8.73 -0.01
CA HIS A 98 -2.74 9.50 -1.23
C HIS A 98 -3.52 8.86 -2.38
N SER A 99 -4.16 9.69 -3.21
CA SER A 99 -4.69 9.21 -4.48
C SER A 99 -3.53 8.80 -5.39
N GLU A 100 -3.67 7.65 -6.04
CA GLU A 100 -2.68 7.13 -6.99
C GLU A 100 -2.28 8.23 -7.98
N LEU A 101 -0.98 8.53 -8.09
CA LEU A 101 -0.47 9.31 -9.21
C LEU A 101 -0.49 8.35 -10.41
N GLY A 102 -1.31 8.61 -11.42
CA GLY A 102 -1.36 7.76 -12.62
C GLY A 102 0.02 7.58 -13.25
N GLU A 103 0.36 6.35 -13.64
CA GLU A 103 1.67 5.99 -14.16
C GLU A 103 2.01 6.77 -15.45
N GLY A 104 3.02 7.63 -15.36
CA GLY A 104 3.80 8.13 -16.49
C GLY A 104 5.26 7.70 -16.32
N PRO A 105 6.02 7.43 -17.40
CA PRO A 105 7.38 6.94 -17.27
C PRO A 105 8.27 7.96 -16.55
N ILE A 106 8.99 7.47 -15.55
CA ILE A 106 10.18 8.11 -14.95
C ILE A 106 11.29 8.28 -15.98
#